data_AF-A0A3M1WY77-F1
#
_entry.id   AF-A0A3M1WY77-F1
#
_cell.length_a   1.000
_cell.length_b   1.000
_cell.length_c   1.000
_cell.angle_alpha   90.00
_cell.angle_beta   90.00
_cell.angle_gamma   90.00
#
_symmetry.space_group_name_H-M   'P 1'
#
loop_
_entity.id
_entity.type
_entity.pdbx_description
1 polymer ?
#
loop_
_entity_poly.entity_id
_entity_poly.type
_entity_poly.pdbx_seq_one_letter_code
_entity_poly.pdbx_strand_id
1 'polypeptide(L)'
;MKTKAARYLIPVVVAVFALFLAPAFGAESNQHADYRDMEISECNECHLGEGVQPNHQAGWNVDHRLKAVKGESNCAVCHDQSFCLDCHTGGGIGADLDVSNYKADYVPKSHRSDFREIHPIQAASDPNSCERCHDPQFCSDCHEKTPKGELQFQSHREGWSSIEASPGVPHSSFSTSQCQTCHPGGVLPVKRWSVQHARDARRNLKSCESCHPEGNVCLTCHSARTGLQVSPHPSGWGGIKDNINGVTNGKTCRKCH
;
A
#
# COMPACT_ATOMS: atom_id res chain seq x y z
N MET A 1 -2.48 -13.11 92.82
CA MET A 1 -1.54 -12.93 91.69
C MET A 1 -2.32 -12.83 90.39
N LYS A 2 -2.54 -11.63 89.83
CA LYS A 2 -2.83 -11.40 88.39
C LYS A 2 -2.26 -10.03 88.01
N THR A 3 -1.61 -10.00 86.86
CA THR A 3 -0.40 -9.26 86.51
C THR A 3 -0.69 -7.91 85.84
N LYS A 4 0.04 -6.86 86.26
CA LYS A 4 0.00 -5.48 85.71
C LYS A 4 0.79 -5.30 84.39
N ALA A 5 1.02 -6.37 83.63
CA ALA A 5 1.91 -6.35 82.47
C ALA A 5 1.28 -5.79 81.17
N ALA A 6 -0.05 -5.69 81.10
CA ALA A 6 -0.75 -5.36 79.84
C ALA A 6 -0.80 -3.87 79.49
N ARG A 7 -0.46 -2.95 80.41
CA ARG A 7 -0.64 -1.50 80.19
C ARG A 7 0.51 -0.80 79.46
N TYR A 8 1.68 -1.43 79.35
CA TYR A 8 2.84 -0.84 78.67
C TYR A 8 3.15 -1.47 77.30
N LEU A 9 2.47 -2.55 76.92
CA LEU A 9 2.67 -3.21 75.62
C LEU A 9 1.99 -2.47 74.45
N ILE A 10 0.86 -1.81 74.70
CA ILE A 10 0.10 -1.09 73.66
C ILE A 10 0.82 0.19 73.17
N PRO A 11 1.38 1.07 74.01
CA PRO A 11 2.05 2.28 73.52
C PRO A 11 3.40 1.99 72.82
N VAL A 12 4.08 0.88 73.16
CA VAL A 12 5.36 0.51 72.53
C VAL A 12 5.15 -0.08 71.13
N VAL A 13 4.10 -0.88 70.93
CA VAL A 13 3.79 -1.43 69.59
C VAL A 13 3.34 -0.35 68.62
N VAL A 14 2.60 0.67 69.10
CA VAL A 14 2.18 1.81 68.27
C VAL A 14 3.37 2.71 67.89
N ALA A 15 4.33 2.93 68.79
CA ALA A 15 5.54 3.71 68.49
C ALA A 15 6.48 3.01 67.49
N VAL A 16 6.56 1.68 67.53
CA VAL A 16 7.37 0.90 66.56
C VAL A 16 6.68 0.85 65.19
N PHE A 17 5.35 0.79 65.13
CA PHE A 17 4.61 0.84 63.85
C PHE A 17 4.67 2.23 63.18
N ALA A 18 4.77 3.31 63.96
CA ALA A 18 4.97 4.67 63.44
C ALA A 18 6.38 4.90 62.87
N LEU A 19 7.38 4.09 63.26
CA LEU A 19 8.72 4.14 62.67
C LEU A 19 8.81 3.45 61.29
N PHE A 20 7.83 2.63 60.91
CA PHE A 20 7.75 2.01 59.57
C PHE A 20 6.86 2.79 58.59
N LEU A 21 6.30 3.92 59.01
CA LEU A 21 5.55 4.86 58.17
C LEU A 21 6.35 6.16 57.97
N ALA A 22 7.66 6.04 57.74
CA ALA A 22 8.37 7.11 57.08
C ALA A 22 7.75 7.27 55.68
N PRO A 23 7.24 8.45 55.30
CA PRO A 23 7.04 8.71 53.88
C PRO A 23 8.41 8.52 53.24
N ALA A 24 8.49 7.68 52.22
CA ALA A 24 9.62 7.67 51.32
C ALA A 24 9.74 9.08 50.74
N PHE A 25 10.53 9.93 51.41
CA PHE A 25 10.91 11.23 50.91
C PHE A 25 11.74 10.98 49.65
N GLY A 26 11.11 11.19 48.49
CA GLY A 26 11.77 11.48 47.22
C GLY A 26 12.54 10.33 46.57
N ALA A 27 11.85 9.25 46.20
CA ALA A 27 12.14 8.69 44.88
C ALA A 27 11.28 9.50 43.91
N GLU A 28 11.81 10.64 43.46
CA GLU A 28 11.21 11.40 42.36
C GLU A 28 11.20 10.44 41.16
N SER A 29 10.05 9.83 40.87
CA SER A 29 9.91 9.02 39.67
C SER A 29 9.91 10.01 38.52
N ASN A 30 11.09 10.32 37.99
CA ASN A 30 11.18 11.18 36.83
C ASN A 30 10.36 10.54 35.71
N GLN A 31 9.30 11.21 35.26
CA GLN A 31 8.51 10.68 34.17
C GLN A 31 9.35 10.84 32.91
N HIS A 32 9.49 9.80 32.10
CA HIS A 32 10.27 9.90 30.86
C HIS A 32 9.73 10.98 29.90
N ALA A 33 8.48 11.42 30.10
CA ALA A 33 7.88 12.55 29.41
C ALA A 33 8.57 13.89 29.71
N ASP A 34 9.16 14.07 30.90
CA ASP A 34 9.86 15.31 31.29
C ASP A 34 11.18 15.49 30.51
N TYR A 35 11.68 14.39 29.96
CA TYR A 35 12.92 14.33 29.18
C TYR A 35 12.69 14.30 27.66
N ARG A 36 11.43 14.45 27.21
CA ARG A 36 11.06 14.29 25.79
C ARG A 36 11.82 15.24 24.86
N ASP A 37 12.21 16.41 25.37
CA ASP A 37 12.82 17.50 24.61
C ASP A 37 14.36 17.53 24.74
N MET A 38 14.98 16.56 25.43
CA MET A 38 16.45 16.47 25.54
C MET A 38 17.10 16.01 24.23
N GLU A 39 18.40 16.30 24.08
CA GLU A 39 19.16 15.76 22.96
C GLU A 39 19.32 14.24 23.08
N ILE A 40 19.26 13.54 21.93
CA ILE A 40 19.38 12.08 21.89
C ILE A 40 20.73 11.59 22.42
N SER A 41 21.79 12.38 22.27
CA SER A 41 23.11 12.15 22.86
C SER A 41 23.03 11.96 24.38
N GLU A 42 22.30 12.84 25.06
CA GLU A 42 22.14 12.83 26.53
C GLU A 42 21.28 11.64 26.98
N CYS A 43 20.23 11.31 26.22
CA CYS A 43 19.43 10.10 26.47
C CYS A 43 20.28 8.82 26.36
N ASN A 44 21.18 8.77 25.38
CA ASN A 44 22.06 7.62 25.16
C ASN A 44 23.04 7.42 26.32
N GLU A 45 23.53 8.48 26.96
CA GLU A 45 24.43 8.37 28.11
C GLU A 45 23.76 7.61 29.27
N CYS A 46 22.54 8.00 29.64
CA CYS A 46 21.78 7.31 30.68
C CYS A 46 21.38 5.89 30.25
N HIS A 47 20.87 5.71 29.03
CA HIS A 47 20.41 4.40 28.56
C HIS A 47 21.56 3.39 28.46
N LEU A 48 22.74 3.81 27.98
CA LEU A 48 23.93 2.96 27.97
C LEU A 48 24.39 2.61 29.39
N GLY A 49 24.29 3.56 30.33
CA GLY A 49 24.59 3.33 31.75
C GLY A 49 23.68 2.27 32.41
N GLU A 50 22.41 2.25 32.02
CA GLU A 50 21.40 1.30 32.51
C GLU A 50 21.31 0.00 31.68
N GLY A 51 22.19 -0.18 30.68
CA GLY A 51 22.19 -1.36 29.80
C GLY A 51 21.01 -1.41 28.82
N VAL A 52 20.30 -0.30 28.63
CA VAL A 52 19.22 -0.14 27.66
C VAL A 52 19.80 0.22 26.30
N GLN A 53 19.48 -0.57 25.27
CA GLN A 53 20.01 -0.31 23.94
C GLN A 53 19.37 0.93 23.29
N PRO A 54 20.17 1.86 22.74
CA PRO A 54 19.66 3.02 22.00
C PRO A 54 18.73 2.68 20.83
N ASN A 55 17.82 3.60 20.49
CA ASN A 55 16.81 3.42 19.45
C ASN A 55 16.83 4.46 18.31
N HIS A 56 17.78 5.41 18.30
CA HIS A 56 17.91 6.47 17.28
C HIS A 56 19.29 6.50 16.62
N GLN A 57 19.61 5.40 15.95
CA GLN A 57 20.83 5.27 15.15
C GLN A 57 20.57 5.62 13.68
N ALA A 58 21.65 5.85 12.91
CA ALA A 58 21.59 6.28 11.51
C ALA A 58 20.73 5.39 10.58
N GLY A 59 20.45 4.14 10.98
CA GLY A 59 19.61 3.18 10.27
C GLY A 59 18.10 3.25 10.58
N TRP A 60 17.58 4.34 11.16
CA TRP A 60 16.18 4.45 11.62
C TRP A 60 15.15 3.92 10.60
N ASN A 61 15.24 4.34 9.34
CA ASN A 61 14.30 3.92 8.29
C ASN A 61 14.26 2.40 8.05
N VAL A 62 15.35 1.69 8.38
CA VAL A 62 15.47 0.24 8.23
C VAL A 62 15.07 -0.48 9.53
N ASP A 63 15.52 0.04 10.68
CA ASP A 63 15.48 -0.68 11.96
C ASP A 63 14.23 -0.40 12.79
N HIS A 64 13.54 0.74 12.57
CA HIS A 64 12.40 1.13 13.42
C HIS A 64 11.26 0.12 13.34
N ARG A 65 11.10 -0.59 12.22
CA ARG A 65 10.10 -1.66 12.09
C ARG A 65 10.33 -2.79 13.09
N LEU A 66 11.59 -3.19 13.30
CA LEU A 66 11.95 -4.30 14.21
C LEU A 66 11.62 -3.91 15.65
N LYS A 67 11.86 -2.65 15.99
CA LYS A 67 11.54 -2.04 17.29
C LYS A 67 10.03 -1.86 17.48
N ALA A 68 9.31 -1.40 16.45
CA ALA A 68 7.86 -1.20 16.47
C ALA A 68 7.05 -2.51 16.57
N VAL A 69 7.51 -3.58 15.89
CA VAL A 69 6.85 -4.90 15.93
C VAL A 69 7.07 -5.61 17.25
N LYS A 70 8.26 -5.50 17.85
CA LYS A 70 8.58 -6.15 19.13
C LYS A 70 7.70 -5.69 20.29
N GLY A 71 7.05 -4.53 20.20
CA GLY A 71 6.17 -3.99 21.25
C GLY A 71 6.89 -3.54 22.52
N GLU A 72 8.20 -3.79 22.63
CA GLU A 72 9.07 -3.31 23.71
C GLU A 72 9.40 -1.81 23.57
N SER A 73 9.15 -1.21 22.39
CA SER A 73 9.47 0.20 22.12
C SER A 73 8.26 1.12 22.31
N ASN A 74 8.26 1.91 23.38
CA ASN A 74 7.21 2.89 23.69
C ASN A 74 7.49 4.25 23.04
N CYS A 75 7.40 4.31 21.70
CA CYS A 75 7.69 5.53 20.93
C CYS A 75 6.81 6.72 21.34
N ALA A 76 5.57 6.46 21.72
CA ALA A 76 4.57 7.47 22.12
C ALA A 76 4.92 8.20 23.44
N VAL A 77 5.96 7.76 24.16
CA VAL A 77 6.47 8.46 25.33
C VAL A 77 7.18 9.76 24.93
N CYS A 78 7.76 9.81 23.73
CA CYS A 78 8.54 10.96 23.25
C CYS A 78 7.98 11.55 21.95
N HIS A 79 7.36 10.73 21.10
CA HIS A 79 6.90 11.14 19.77
C HIS A 79 5.37 11.23 19.73
N ASP A 80 4.86 12.34 19.21
CA ASP A 80 3.44 12.50 18.92
C ASP A 80 2.97 11.54 17.82
N GLN A 81 1.67 11.27 17.77
CA GLN A 81 1.08 10.42 16.74
C GLN A 81 1.40 10.94 15.32
N SER A 82 1.48 12.26 15.14
CA SER A 82 1.87 12.91 13.89
C SER A 82 3.20 12.41 13.33
N PHE A 83 4.20 12.12 14.17
CA PHE A 83 5.49 11.60 13.73
C PHE A 83 5.37 10.27 12.97
N CYS A 84 4.48 9.39 13.43
CA CYS A 84 4.19 8.14 12.72
C CYS A 84 3.46 8.45 11.41
N LEU A 85 2.52 9.40 11.48
CA LEU A 85 1.63 9.76 10.39
C LEU A 85 2.35 10.51 9.25
N ASP A 86 3.44 11.22 9.50
CA ASP A 86 4.23 11.89 8.45
C ASP A 86 4.67 10.92 7.35
N CYS A 87 4.93 9.67 7.73
CA CYS A 87 5.23 8.58 6.80
C CYS A 87 4.03 7.64 6.58
N HIS A 88 3.24 7.33 7.62
CA HIS A 88 2.16 6.34 7.55
C HIS A 88 0.79 6.87 7.08
N THR A 89 0.51 8.18 7.17
CA THR A 89 -0.72 8.81 6.64
C THR A 89 -0.42 10.17 6.02
N GLY A 90 -0.41 10.23 4.69
CA GLY A 90 0.06 11.39 3.92
C GLY A 90 1.31 11.10 3.09
N GLY A 91 1.83 9.89 3.22
CA GLY A 91 3.07 9.46 2.58
C GLY A 91 3.02 9.14 1.08
N GLY A 92 2.00 9.50 0.29
CA GLY A 92 1.96 9.18 -1.16
C GLY A 92 2.00 7.68 -1.53
N ILE A 93 2.20 6.78 -0.56
CA ILE A 93 2.26 5.32 -0.71
C ILE A 93 0.87 4.69 -0.96
N GLY A 94 -0.17 5.51 -1.04
CA GLY A 94 -1.55 5.08 -1.25
C GLY A 94 -2.04 4.13 -0.17
N ALA A 95 -1.58 4.31 1.08
CA ALA A 95 -2.01 3.50 2.20
C ALA A 95 -3.54 3.48 2.32
N ASP A 96 -4.10 2.30 2.59
CA ASP A 96 -5.53 2.20 2.86
C ASP A 96 -5.78 2.72 4.27
N LEU A 97 -6.36 3.92 4.36
CA LEU A 97 -6.60 4.62 5.62
C LEU A 97 -7.80 4.06 6.38
N ASP A 98 -8.62 3.24 5.72
CA ASP A 98 -9.77 2.56 6.32
C ASP A 98 -9.35 1.28 7.05
N VAL A 99 -8.08 0.88 6.94
CA VAL A 99 -7.52 -0.31 7.58
C VAL A 99 -6.34 0.09 8.47
N SER A 100 -6.39 -0.29 9.74
CA SER A 100 -5.26 -0.07 10.65
C SER A 100 -4.08 -0.94 10.21
N ASN A 101 -3.07 -0.30 9.64
CA ASN A 101 -1.84 -0.95 9.17
C ASN A 101 -0.74 -0.93 10.25
N TYR A 102 -1.11 -0.57 11.49
CA TYR A 102 -0.19 -0.51 12.63
C TYR A 102 0.45 -1.90 12.84
N LYS A 103 1.78 -1.96 12.72
CA LYS A 103 2.63 -3.17 12.85
C LYS A 103 2.62 -4.15 11.65
N ALA A 104 2.03 -3.80 10.52
CA ALA A 104 2.08 -4.64 9.31
C ALA A 104 3.05 -4.04 8.26
N ASP A 105 3.78 -4.91 7.55
CA ASP A 105 4.47 -4.54 6.31
C ASP A 105 3.42 -4.18 5.26
N TYR A 106 3.03 -2.91 5.22
CA TYR A 106 2.09 -2.41 4.24
C TYR A 106 2.80 -2.28 2.90
N VAL A 107 2.41 -3.11 1.93
CA VAL A 107 2.84 -2.97 0.54
C VAL A 107 2.06 -1.79 -0.06
N PRO A 108 2.75 -0.70 -0.47
CA PRO A 108 2.09 0.45 -1.09
C PRO A 108 1.15 0.05 -2.22
N LYS A 109 0.10 0.83 -2.45
CA LYS A 109 -0.79 0.62 -3.61
C LYS A 109 -0.04 0.71 -4.94
N SER A 110 1.15 1.30 -4.96
CA SER A 110 2.08 1.27 -6.09
C SER A 110 2.75 -0.11 -6.29
N HIS A 111 3.00 -0.91 -5.26
CA HIS A 111 3.74 -2.20 -5.37
C HIS A 111 2.88 -3.41 -5.72
N ARG A 112 1.70 -3.17 -6.29
CA ARG A 112 0.74 -4.21 -6.70
C ARG A 112 1.15 -4.85 -8.04
N SER A 113 0.47 -5.94 -8.40
CA SER A 113 0.69 -6.63 -9.69
C SER A 113 0.43 -5.75 -10.92
N ASP A 114 -0.25 -4.61 -10.75
CA ASP A 114 -0.53 -3.59 -11.75
C ASP A 114 0.43 -2.38 -11.69
N PHE A 115 1.58 -2.49 -11.00
CA PHE A 115 2.53 -1.37 -10.89
C PHE A 115 2.87 -0.78 -12.25
N ARG A 116 3.18 -1.60 -13.26
CA ARG A 116 3.59 -1.12 -14.58
C ARG A 116 2.50 -0.27 -15.24
N GLU A 117 1.23 -0.56 -14.95
CA GLU A 117 0.01 0.02 -15.51
C GLU A 117 -0.26 1.40 -14.93
N ILE A 118 -0.13 1.54 -13.62
CA ILE A 118 -0.49 2.76 -12.89
C ILE A 118 0.72 3.65 -12.59
N HIS A 119 1.93 3.08 -12.58
CA HIS A 119 3.18 3.77 -12.27
C HIS A 119 3.42 5.02 -13.11
N PRO A 120 3.20 5.02 -14.45
CA PRO A 120 3.45 6.21 -15.25
C PRO A 120 2.62 7.42 -14.80
N ILE A 121 1.39 7.20 -14.33
CA ILE A 121 0.51 8.25 -13.82
C ILE A 121 1.03 8.76 -12.48
N GLN A 122 1.36 7.84 -11.57
CA GLN A 122 1.89 8.17 -10.24
C GLN A 122 3.23 8.91 -10.33
N ALA A 123 4.16 8.40 -11.14
CA ALA A 123 5.47 8.99 -11.37
C ALA A 123 5.37 10.35 -12.09
N ALA A 124 4.41 10.52 -13.00
CA ALA A 124 4.16 11.84 -13.63
C ALA A 124 3.54 12.84 -12.64
N SER A 125 2.73 12.37 -11.70
CA SER A 125 2.07 13.24 -10.71
C SER A 125 3.00 13.71 -9.60
N ASP A 126 3.78 12.81 -9.01
CA ASP A 126 4.73 13.10 -7.92
C ASP A 126 5.83 12.02 -7.87
N PRO A 127 6.94 12.20 -8.61
CA PRO A 127 8.05 11.25 -8.57
C PRO A 127 8.76 11.22 -7.20
N ASN A 128 8.75 12.34 -6.47
CA ASN A 128 9.40 12.46 -5.16
C ASN A 128 8.73 11.55 -4.11
N SER A 129 7.47 11.16 -4.31
CA SER A 129 6.79 10.17 -3.45
C SER A 129 7.51 8.81 -3.40
N CYS A 130 8.20 8.44 -4.48
CA CYS A 130 8.94 7.18 -4.57
C CYS A 130 10.30 7.28 -3.88
N GLU A 131 10.94 8.45 -3.98
CA GLU A 131 12.25 8.76 -3.41
C GLU A 131 12.25 8.79 -1.87
N ARG A 132 11.07 8.87 -1.25
CA ARG A 132 10.90 8.73 0.20
C ARG A 132 11.38 7.37 0.73
N CYS A 133 11.43 6.36 -0.13
CA CYS A 133 11.86 5.00 0.23
C CYS A 133 12.86 4.38 -0.76
N HIS A 134 12.84 4.79 -2.03
CA HIS A 134 13.70 4.23 -3.09
C HIS A 134 14.79 5.21 -3.49
N ASP A 135 15.97 4.68 -3.83
CA ASP A 135 17.04 5.49 -4.40
C ASP A 135 16.70 5.92 -5.84
N PRO A 136 17.01 7.17 -6.27
CA PRO A 136 16.78 7.62 -7.65
C PRO A 136 17.37 6.72 -8.73
N GLN A 137 18.45 5.98 -8.43
CA GLN A 137 19.07 5.03 -9.35
C GLN A 137 18.15 3.88 -9.75
N PHE A 138 17.16 3.54 -8.91
CA PHE A 138 16.14 2.56 -9.28
C PHE A 138 15.37 2.97 -10.54
N CYS A 139 15.08 4.27 -10.68
CA CYS A 139 14.39 4.81 -11.84
C CYS A 139 15.22 4.60 -13.10
N SER A 140 16.52 4.95 -13.09
CA SER A 140 17.40 4.76 -14.25
C SER A 140 17.60 3.30 -14.60
N ASP A 141 17.83 2.42 -13.62
CA ASP A 141 18.12 1.00 -13.85
C ASP A 141 16.95 0.25 -14.53
N CYS A 142 15.73 0.70 -14.26
CA CYS A 142 14.52 0.19 -14.91
C CYS A 142 14.30 0.89 -16.25
N HIS A 143 14.33 2.23 -16.29
CA HIS A 143 13.97 2.99 -17.48
C HIS A 143 14.99 2.90 -18.61
N GLU A 144 16.26 2.57 -18.33
CA GLU A 144 17.26 2.22 -19.33
C GLU A 144 16.89 0.96 -20.12
N LYS A 145 16.15 0.03 -19.49
CA LYS A 145 15.70 -1.22 -20.12
C LYS A 145 14.36 -1.07 -20.85
N THR A 146 13.71 0.09 -20.74
CA THR A 146 12.41 0.36 -21.36
C THR A 146 12.52 1.38 -22.49
N PRO A 147 11.88 1.15 -23.66
CA PRO A 147 11.86 2.14 -24.74
C PRO A 147 11.24 3.47 -24.28
N LYS A 148 11.89 4.59 -24.60
CA LYS A 148 11.38 5.93 -24.32
C LYS A 148 10.20 6.25 -25.25
N GLY A 149 9.13 6.80 -24.70
CA GLY A 149 7.98 7.32 -25.46
C GLY A 149 6.79 6.37 -25.65
N GLU A 150 6.88 5.13 -25.14
CA GLU A 150 5.78 4.16 -25.21
C GLU A 150 5.45 3.59 -23.82
N LEU A 151 4.16 3.58 -23.47
CA LEU A 151 3.67 2.81 -22.32
C LEU A 151 4.00 1.32 -22.54
N GLN A 152 4.27 0.58 -21.47
CA GLN A 152 4.68 -0.83 -21.59
C GLN A 152 3.56 -1.76 -22.13
N PHE A 153 2.31 -1.30 -22.11
CA PHE A 153 1.13 -2.08 -22.48
C PHE A 153 0.93 -2.11 -23.97
N GLN A 154 0.78 -3.31 -24.53
CA GLN A 154 0.47 -3.47 -25.94
C GLN A 154 -0.87 -2.82 -26.35
N SER A 155 -1.78 -2.57 -25.41
CA SER A 155 -3.02 -1.82 -25.64
C SER A 155 -2.81 -0.31 -25.82
N HIS A 156 -1.69 0.25 -25.36
CA HIS A 156 -1.36 1.67 -25.45
C HIS A 156 -0.10 1.96 -26.28
N ARG A 157 0.65 0.92 -26.64
CA ARG A 157 1.58 0.97 -27.76
C ARG A 157 0.76 1.01 -29.03
N GLU A 158 1.21 1.79 -30.00
CA GLU A 158 0.64 1.91 -31.36
C GLU A 158 0.31 0.56 -32.02
N GLY A 159 0.78 -0.57 -31.50
CA GLY A 159 0.79 -1.89 -32.12
C GLY A 159 -0.55 -2.56 -32.48
N TRP A 160 -1.72 -1.94 -32.38
CA TRP A 160 -2.88 -2.35 -33.20
C TRP A 160 -3.12 -1.36 -34.34
N SER A 161 -3.26 -0.09 -34.00
CA SER A 161 -3.42 1.04 -34.93
C SER A 161 -2.35 1.07 -36.02
N SER A 162 -1.09 0.73 -35.70
CA SER A 162 0.05 0.73 -36.61
C SER A 162 0.31 -0.62 -37.29
N ILE A 163 -0.50 -1.67 -37.01
CA ILE A 163 -0.43 -2.90 -37.82
C ILE A 163 -0.87 -2.53 -39.23
N GLU A 164 -0.09 -2.92 -40.22
CA GLU A 164 -0.48 -2.75 -41.61
C GLU A 164 -1.54 -3.79 -41.99
N ALA A 165 -2.74 -3.33 -42.39
CA ALA A 165 -3.78 -4.18 -42.99
C ALA A 165 -3.44 -4.53 -44.46
N SER A 166 -2.63 -3.69 -45.10
CA SER A 166 -2.05 -3.83 -46.43
C SER A 166 -0.78 -2.97 -46.47
N PRO A 167 0.16 -3.18 -47.41
CA PRO A 167 1.41 -2.42 -47.45
C PRO A 167 1.17 -0.91 -47.36
N GLY A 168 1.69 -0.28 -46.30
CA GLY A 168 1.54 1.16 -46.04
C GLY A 168 0.15 1.63 -45.59
N VAL A 169 -0.81 0.74 -45.32
CA VAL A 169 -2.15 1.08 -44.82
C VAL A 169 -2.30 0.58 -43.38
N PRO A 170 -2.13 1.45 -42.37
CA PRO A 170 -2.29 1.07 -40.98
C PRO A 170 -3.76 0.83 -40.62
N HIS A 171 -4.03 -0.05 -39.65
CA HIS A 171 -5.38 -0.34 -39.16
C HIS A 171 -6.09 0.92 -38.61
N SER A 172 -5.36 1.95 -38.18
CA SER A 172 -5.90 3.27 -37.81
C SER A 172 -6.65 3.99 -38.94
N SER A 173 -6.45 3.57 -40.19
CA SER A 173 -7.15 4.11 -41.36
C SER A 173 -8.59 3.61 -41.49
N PHE A 174 -8.99 2.62 -40.68
CA PHE A 174 -10.30 1.97 -40.76
C PHE A 174 -11.15 2.21 -39.51
N SER A 175 -12.46 2.27 -39.72
CA SER A 175 -13.46 2.35 -38.65
C SER A 175 -13.90 0.96 -38.19
N THR A 176 -14.44 0.87 -36.96
CA THR A 176 -14.93 -0.38 -36.37
C THR A 176 -16.02 -1.06 -37.20
N SER A 177 -16.83 -0.30 -37.94
CA SER A 177 -17.85 -0.85 -38.86
C SER A 177 -17.28 -1.65 -40.03
N GLN A 178 -16.01 -1.42 -40.39
CA GLN A 178 -15.36 -2.08 -41.53
C GLN A 178 -14.64 -3.38 -41.13
N CYS A 179 -14.53 -3.67 -39.82
CA CYS A 179 -13.80 -4.84 -39.35
C CYS A 179 -14.35 -6.15 -39.91
N GLN A 180 -15.68 -6.30 -40.03
CA GLN A 180 -16.29 -7.54 -40.54
C GLN A 180 -16.03 -7.77 -42.03
N THR A 181 -15.69 -6.72 -42.79
CA THR A 181 -15.35 -6.84 -44.22
C THR A 181 -14.06 -7.63 -44.43
N CYS A 182 -13.08 -7.45 -43.56
CA CYS A 182 -11.78 -8.16 -43.62
C CYS A 182 -11.69 -9.32 -42.62
N HIS A 183 -12.49 -9.29 -41.55
CA HIS A 183 -12.53 -10.30 -40.50
C HIS A 183 -13.91 -10.96 -40.39
N PRO A 184 -14.35 -11.73 -41.40
CA PRO A 184 -15.68 -12.35 -41.42
C PRO A 184 -15.89 -13.41 -40.32
N GLY A 185 -14.80 -13.96 -39.75
CA GLY A 185 -14.81 -14.87 -38.60
C GLY A 185 -14.55 -14.19 -37.25
N GLY A 186 -14.50 -12.85 -37.23
CA GLY A 186 -14.10 -12.05 -36.08
C GLY A 186 -12.62 -11.65 -36.10
N VAL A 187 -12.31 -10.56 -35.40
CA VAL A 187 -10.95 -9.95 -35.31
C VAL A 187 -9.92 -10.82 -34.56
N LEU A 188 -10.33 -11.96 -34.03
CA LEU A 188 -9.45 -12.93 -33.38
C LEU A 188 -9.03 -13.98 -34.42
N PRO A 189 -7.88 -13.80 -35.11
CA PRO A 189 -6.68 -14.55 -34.71
C PRO A 189 -5.32 -13.92 -35.12
N VAL A 190 -5.07 -12.61 -34.94
CA VAL A 190 -3.66 -12.13 -34.91
C VAL A 190 -3.08 -12.42 -33.52
N LYS A 191 -2.37 -13.56 -33.41
CA LYS A 191 -1.96 -14.20 -32.14
C LYS A 191 -1.11 -13.32 -31.21
N ARG A 192 -0.52 -12.22 -31.68
CA ARG A 192 0.37 -11.40 -30.84
C ARG A 192 -0.38 -10.41 -29.97
N TRP A 193 -1.21 -9.54 -30.56
CA TRP A 193 -1.94 -8.52 -29.80
C TRP A 193 -2.99 -9.13 -28.86
N SER A 194 -3.83 -10.02 -29.41
CA SER A 194 -4.96 -10.62 -28.67
C SER A 194 -4.52 -11.41 -27.42
N VAL A 195 -3.40 -12.13 -27.47
CA VAL A 195 -2.91 -12.95 -26.34
C VAL A 195 -2.36 -12.07 -25.23
N GLN A 196 -1.55 -11.06 -25.56
CA GLN A 196 -0.96 -10.19 -24.56
C GLN A 196 -2.03 -9.25 -23.97
N HIS A 197 -2.87 -8.62 -24.80
CA HIS A 197 -3.98 -7.80 -24.34
C HIS A 197 -4.90 -8.58 -23.39
N ALA A 198 -5.25 -9.82 -23.72
CA ALA A 198 -6.10 -10.62 -22.87
C ALA A 198 -5.38 -11.11 -21.58
N ARG A 199 -4.04 -11.17 -21.56
CA ARG A 199 -3.28 -11.41 -20.32
C ARG A 199 -3.28 -10.16 -19.44
N ASP A 200 -3.01 -9.00 -20.03
CA ASP A 200 -2.96 -7.71 -19.33
C ASP A 200 -4.34 -7.38 -18.72
N ALA A 201 -5.41 -7.49 -19.52
CA ALA A 201 -6.79 -7.28 -19.04
C ALA A 201 -7.16 -8.24 -17.89
N ARG A 202 -6.77 -9.52 -17.96
CA ARG A 202 -7.08 -10.48 -16.88
C ARG A 202 -6.30 -10.24 -15.60
N ARG A 203 -5.10 -9.64 -15.67
CA ARG A 203 -4.32 -9.32 -14.47
C ARG A 203 -5.01 -8.25 -13.64
N ASN A 204 -5.48 -7.19 -14.28
CA ASN A 204 -6.18 -6.12 -13.59
C ASN A 204 -7.01 -5.25 -14.54
N LEU A 205 -8.32 -5.53 -14.68
CA LEU A 205 -9.24 -4.66 -15.43
C LEU A 205 -9.40 -3.27 -14.79
N LYS A 206 -9.34 -3.19 -13.46
CA LYS A 206 -9.59 -1.97 -12.70
C LYS A 206 -8.48 -0.92 -12.89
N SER A 207 -7.25 -1.33 -13.20
CA SER A 207 -6.16 -0.40 -13.54
C SER A 207 -6.49 0.38 -14.82
N CYS A 208 -7.11 -0.27 -15.81
CA CYS A 208 -7.55 0.38 -17.05
C CYS A 208 -8.70 1.36 -16.80
N GLU A 209 -9.66 0.99 -15.94
CA GLU A 209 -10.78 1.87 -15.55
C GLU A 209 -10.34 3.12 -14.79
N SER A 210 -9.10 3.15 -14.26
CA SER A 210 -8.57 4.33 -13.58
C SER A 210 -8.39 5.52 -14.54
N CYS A 211 -8.15 5.25 -15.82
CA CYS A 211 -8.10 6.27 -16.90
C CYS A 211 -9.30 6.21 -17.84
N HIS A 212 -9.91 5.02 -17.99
CA HIS A 212 -11.08 4.80 -18.84
C HIS A 212 -12.30 4.36 -18.00
N PRO A 213 -12.86 5.24 -17.15
CA PRO A 213 -13.87 4.87 -16.15
C PRO A 213 -15.18 4.36 -16.76
N GLU A 214 -15.51 4.88 -17.95
CA GLU A 214 -16.70 4.48 -18.70
C GLU A 214 -16.53 3.14 -19.41
N GLY A 215 -15.30 2.62 -19.53
CA GLY A 215 -15.01 1.40 -20.26
C GLY A 215 -15.29 1.47 -21.75
N ASN A 216 -15.49 2.68 -22.30
CA ASN A 216 -15.77 2.91 -23.72
C ASN A 216 -14.73 2.26 -24.64
N VAL A 217 -13.46 2.28 -24.25
CA VAL A 217 -12.37 1.62 -24.97
C VAL A 217 -12.55 0.10 -25.07
N CYS A 218 -13.12 -0.52 -24.02
CA CYS A 218 -13.45 -1.94 -24.01
C CYS A 218 -14.68 -2.21 -24.88
N LEU A 219 -15.71 -1.36 -24.79
CA LEU A 219 -17.00 -1.50 -25.49
C LEU A 219 -16.89 -1.40 -27.02
N THR A 220 -15.80 -0.83 -27.54
CA THR A 220 -15.42 -0.86 -28.96
C THR A 220 -15.39 -2.28 -29.50
N CYS A 221 -14.85 -3.22 -28.72
CA CYS A 221 -14.68 -4.61 -29.12
C CYS A 221 -15.55 -5.57 -28.29
N HIS A 222 -15.67 -5.33 -26.99
CA HIS A 222 -16.29 -6.22 -26.00
C HIS A 222 -17.60 -5.65 -25.49
N SER A 223 -18.72 -6.19 -25.97
CA SER A 223 -20.07 -5.83 -25.50
C SER A 223 -21.07 -6.87 -26.02
N ALA A 224 -22.24 -7.01 -25.41
CA ALA A 224 -23.33 -7.76 -25.99
C ALA A 224 -24.18 -6.90 -26.95
N ARG A 225 -24.10 -5.56 -26.82
CA ARG A 225 -24.99 -4.61 -27.50
C ARG A 225 -24.32 -3.79 -28.60
N THR A 226 -23.02 -3.56 -28.50
CA THR A 226 -22.29 -2.56 -29.30
C THR A 226 -20.95 -3.09 -29.79
N GLY A 227 -20.29 -2.35 -30.68
CA GLY A 227 -18.93 -2.67 -31.13
C GLY A 227 -18.85 -3.99 -31.89
N LEU A 228 -17.72 -4.70 -31.74
CA LEU A 228 -17.47 -5.98 -32.42
C LEU A 228 -18.09 -7.20 -31.73
N GLN A 229 -18.78 -6.99 -30.61
CA GLN A 229 -19.47 -8.01 -29.84
C GLN A 229 -18.62 -9.23 -29.44
N VAL A 230 -17.33 -9.04 -29.23
CA VAL A 230 -16.40 -10.09 -28.80
C VAL A 230 -16.62 -10.37 -27.32
N SER A 231 -16.92 -11.61 -26.95
CA SER A 231 -17.09 -11.98 -25.54
C SER A 231 -15.75 -11.83 -24.78
N PRO A 232 -15.70 -11.02 -23.70
CA PRO A 232 -14.51 -10.91 -22.85
C PRO A 232 -14.40 -12.06 -21.83
N HIS A 233 -15.44 -12.90 -21.71
CA HIS A 233 -15.51 -13.93 -20.68
C HIS A 233 -14.56 -15.11 -20.96
N PRO A 234 -13.91 -15.67 -19.93
CA PRO A 234 -13.04 -16.83 -20.08
C PRO A 234 -13.81 -18.11 -20.41
N SER A 235 -13.09 -19.14 -20.87
CA SER A 235 -13.62 -20.51 -20.94
C SER A 235 -14.15 -20.94 -19.57
N GLY A 236 -15.35 -21.52 -19.52
CA GLY A 236 -15.99 -21.94 -18.26
C GLY A 236 -16.79 -20.84 -17.54
N TRP A 237 -16.95 -19.65 -18.15
CA TRP A 237 -17.75 -18.54 -17.59
C TRP A 237 -19.13 -18.94 -17.06
N GLY A 238 -19.80 -19.88 -17.74
CA GLY A 238 -21.12 -20.39 -17.34
C GLY A 238 -21.17 -20.91 -15.89
N GLY A 239 -20.06 -21.44 -15.36
CA GLY A 239 -19.98 -21.96 -13.99
C GLY A 239 -19.70 -20.90 -12.92
N ILE A 240 -19.29 -19.69 -13.30
CA ILE A 240 -18.91 -18.62 -12.34
C ILE A 240 -19.80 -17.37 -12.44
N LYS A 241 -20.58 -17.24 -13.52
CA LYS A 241 -21.37 -16.04 -13.82
C LYS A 241 -22.35 -15.67 -12.70
N ASP A 242 -22.99 -16.65 -12.07
CA ASP A 242 -24.06 -16.39 -11.09
C ASP A 242 -23.48 -15.90 -9.75
N ASN A 243 -22.31 -16.41 -9.35
CA ASN A 243 -21.57 -15.92 -8.21
C ASN A 243 -21.15 -14.45 -8.42
N ILE A 244 -20.55 -14.14 -9.57
CA ILE A 244 -20.11 -12.77 -9.89
C ILE A 244 -21.30 -11.82 -9.99
N ASN A 245 -22.41 -12.25 -10.58
CA ASN A 245 -23.64 -11.46 -10.62
C ASN A 245 -24.19 -11.17 -9.22
N GLY A 246 -24.16 -12.15 -8.32
CA GLY A 246 -24.55 -11.99 -6.92
C GLY A 246 -23.69 -10.98 -6.17
N VAL A 247 -22.36 -11.11 -6.23
CA VAL A 247 -21.40 -10.22 -5.54
C VAL A 247 -21.47 -8.79 -6.06
N THR A 248 -21.71 -8.60 -7.36
CA THR A 248 -21.79 -7.26 -7.99
C THR A 248 -23.20 -6.68 -8.05
N ASN A 249 -24.21 -7.44 -7.63
CA ASN A 249 -25.64 -7.14 -7.83
C ASN A 249 -25.96 -6.72 -9.29
N GLY A 250 -25.33 -7.42 -10.24
CA GLY A 250 -25.42 -7.19 -11.68
C GLY A 250 -24.94 -5.82 -12.17
N LYS A 251 -24.35 -4.96 -11.32
CA LYS A 251 -23.89 -3.62 -11.71
C LYS A 251 -22.86 -3.68 -12.84
N THR A 252 -21.89 -4.57 -12.72
CA THR A 252 -20.84 -4.76 -13.72
C THR A 252 -21.41 -5.32 -15.03
N CYS A 253 -22.37 -6.24 -14.95
CA CYS A 253 -22.99 -6.86 -16.12
C CYS A 253 -23.71 -5.84 -17.01
N ARG A 254 -24.43 -4.88 -16.40
CA ARG A 254 -25.21 -3.85 -17.12
C ARG A 254 -24.38 -2.88 -17.96
N LYS A 255 -23.07 -2.78 -17.73
CA LYS A 255 -22.18 -1.98 -18.59
C LYS A 255 -22.05 -2.58 -19.99
N CYS A 256 -22.09 -3.91 -20.10
CA CYS A 256 -21.83 -4.62 -21.36
C CYS A 256 -23.06 -5.37 -21.91
N HIS A 257 -24.04 -5.68 -21.06
CA HIS A 257 -25.25 -6.46 -21.36
C HIS A 257 -26.52 -5.67 -21.17
#